data_AF-A0A537GDK2-F1
#
_entry.id   AF-A0A537GDK2-F1
#
_cell.length_a   1.000
_cell.length_b   1.000
_cell.length_c   1.000
_cell.angle_alpha   90.00
_cell.angle_beta   90.00
_cell.angle_gamma   90.00
#
_symmetry.space_group_name_H-M   'P 1'
#
loop_
_entity.id
_entity.type
_entity.pdbx_description
1 polymer ?
#
loop_
_entity_poly.entity_id
_entity_poly.type
_entity_poly.pdbx_seq_one_letter_code
_entity_poly.pdbx_strand_id
1 'polypeptide(L)'
;MADNVVYGTVEWYDKYQDAELEKVRYEQIKCSLDPRHDRRRRIGNLRLILPTSHIGDFIWTIYSECIVSDRVLNLFKDSGFSGFEARTSEIVRVRRLPKNERDTIPRIWELVTTGTAGDASPESGIRLLYRCPVCDYTRYSSFQEGIIVDAQQWDGTDFFTVKGYPSFTLIAERVKDLIVDHRLTNCAIIKATDLRWGKLPRPEEHPENFIPAEEGRPKTTCQLRTST
;
A
#
# COMPACT_ATOMS: atom_id res chain seq x y z
N MET A 1 2.37 -12.04 30.54
CA MET A 1 1.45 -12.30 29.42
C MET A 1 1.13 -10.93 28.85
N ALA A 2 1.92 -10.50 27.86
CA ALA A 2 1.79 -9.19 27.23
C ALA A 2 1.11 -9.43 25.88
N ASP A 3 0.02 -8.70 25.65
CA ASP A 3 -0.82 -8.81 24.47
C ASP A 3 -0.07 -8.24 23.25
N ASN A 4 0.44 -9.15 22.41
CA ASN A 4 1.05 -8.80 21.13
C ASN A 4 -0.05 -8.40 20.14
N VAL A 5 -0.25 -7.09 19.97
CA VAL A 5 -1.18 -6.56 18.96
C VAL A 5 -0.54 -6.71 17.58
N VAL A 6 -1.09 -7.64 16.80
CA VAL A 6 -0.71 -7.95 15.42
C VAL A 6 -1.85 -7.50 14.49
N TYR A 7 -1.53 -7.09 13.25
CA TYR A 7 -2.50 -6.79 12.17
C TYR A 7 -3.51 -7.95 12.02
N GLY A 8 -4.66 -7.75 11.37
CA GLY A 8 -5.47 -8.87 10.83
C GLY A 8 -6.48 -9.54 11.77
N THR A 9 -6.51 -9.22 13.06
CA THR A 9 -7.67 -9.61 13.87
C THR A 9 -8.90 -8.82 13.43
N VAL A 10 -10.09 -9.43 13.57
CA VAL A 10 -11.39 -8.75 13.38
C VAL A 10 -11.41 -7.42 14.15
N GLU A 11 -10.81 -7.37 15.33
CA GLU A 11 -10.73 -6.19 16.19
C GLU A 11 -9.94 -5.03 15.56
N TRP A 12 -8.88 -5.30 14.80
CA TRP A 12 -8.12 -4.26 14.10
C TRP A 12 -8.90 -3.68 12.93
N TYR A 13 -9.52 -4.56 12.13
CA TYR A 13 -10.37 -4.12 11.02
C TYR A 13 -11.55 -3.30 11.56
N ASP A 14 -12.17 -3.74 12.65
CA ASP A 14 -13.24 -3.02 13.32
C ASP A 14 -12.80 -1.65 13.85
N LYS A 15 -11.55 -1.53 14.31
CA LYS A 15 -10.98 -0.29 14.86
C LYS A 15 -10.70 0.77 13.80
N TYR A 16 -10.02 0.41 12.71
CA TYR A 16 -9.56 1.37 11.71
C TYR A 16 -10.48 1.45 10.49
N GLN A 17 -10.88 0.29 9.96
CA GLN A 17 -11.65 0.10 8.72
C GLN A 17 -11.05 0.81 7.49
N ASP A 18 -11.45 0.39 6.29
CA ASP A 18 -11.01 1.06 5.07
C ASP A 18 -11.74 2.38 4.84
N ALA A 19 -11.00 3.39 4.42
CA ALA A 19 -11.54 4.66 3.98
C ALA A 19 -12.31 4.47 2.67
N GLU A 20 -13.49 5.08 2.60
CA GLU A 20 -14.27 5.16 1.37
C GLU A 20 -13.86 6.39 0.57
N LEU A 21 -13.97 6.31 -0.75
CA LEU A 21 -13.69 7.43 -1.63
C LEU A 21 -14.97 8.18 -2.01
N GLU A 22 -14.94 9.52 -1.91
CA GLU A 22 -16.06 10.39 -2.29
C GLU A 22 -15.80 11.08 -3.64
N LYS A 23 -16.67 10.82 -4.62
CA LYS A 23 -16.73 11.56 -5.91
C LYS A 23 -15.40 11.59 -6.66
N VAL A 24 -14.71 10.47 -6.70
CA VAL A 24 -13.46 10.33 -7.47
C VAL A 24 -13.75 10.50 -8.95
N ARG A 25 -12.95 11.34 -9.61
CA ARG A 25 -13.04 11.54 -11.05
C ARG A 25 -12.03 10.66 -11.75
N TYR A 26 -12.44 10.11 -12.88
CA TYR A 26 -11.60 9.27 -13.71
C TYR A 26 -11.65 9.75 -15.16
N GLU A 27 -10.50 9.78 -15.81
CA GLU A 27 -10.40 9.77 -17.25
C GLU A 27 -10.64 8.35 -17.74
N GLN A 28 -11.58 8.17 -18.65
CA GLN A 28 -11.80 6.87 -19.28
C GLN A 28 -10.90 6.73 -20.49
N ILE A 29 -10.07 5.68 -20.49
CA ILE A 29 -9.20 5.32 -21.60
C ILE A 29 -9.83 4.13 -22.30
N LYS A 30 -10.43 4.38 -23.47
CA LYS A 30 -11.09 3.35 -24.29
C LYS A 30 -10.14 2.81 -25.35
N CYS A 31 -10.13 1.49 -25.51
CA CYS A 31 -9.44 0.85 -26.63
C CYS A 31 -10.37 0.76 -27.84
N SER A 32 -9.87 1.13 -29.02
CA SER A 32 -10.60 0.97 -30.28
C SER A 32 -10.63 -0.48 -30.80
N LEU A 33 -9.73 -1.35 -30.30
CA LEU A 33 -9.63 -2.75 -30.73
C LEU A 33 -10.50 -3.70 -29.88
N ASP A 34 -10.52 -3.52 -28.56
CA ASP A 34 -11.29 -4.37 -27.64
C ASP A 34 -12.00 -3.52 -26.57
N PRO A 35 -13.34 -3.45 -26.57
CA PRO A 35 -14.08 -2.64 -25.61
C PRO A 35 -13.92 -3.11 -24.16
N ARG A 36 -13.40 -4.32 -23.92
CA ARG A 36 -13.10 -4.84 -22.57
C ARG A 36 -11.83 -4.25 -21.98
N HIS A 37 -10.97 -3.63 -22.79
CA HIS A 37 -9.83 -2.84 -22.30
C HIS A 37 -10.32 -1.47 -21.81
N ASP A 38 -11.24 -1.46 -20.85
CA ASP A 38 -11.68 -0.24 -20.16
C ASP A 38 -10.71 0.04 -19.02
N ARG A 39 -9.89 1.08 -19.18
CA ARG A 39 -9.00 1.55 -18.11
C ARG A 39 -9.44 2.92 -17.65
N ARG A 40 -9.26 3.16 -16.36
CA ARG A 40 -9.58 4.42 -15.72
C ARG A 40 -8.32 4.99 -15.10
N ARG A 41 -8.04 6.25 -15.38
CA ARG A 41 -6.97 7.00 -14.72
C ARG A 41 -7.60 8.01 -13.79
N ARG A 42 -7.30 7.96 -12.50
CA ARG A 42 -7.82 8.93 -11.54
C ARG A 42 -7.31 10.33 -11.88
N ILE A 43 -8.22 11.30 -11.91
CA ILE A 43 -7.91 12.73 -12.07
C ILE A 43 -8.24 13.45 -10.76
N GLY A 44 -7.26 14.19 -10.24
CA GLY A 44 -7.40 14.97 -9.01
C GLY A 44 -7.04 14.17 -7.76
N ASN A 45 -7.26 14.80 -6.61
CA ASN A 45 -6.84 14.31 -5.30
C ASN A 45 -7.86 13.34 -4.68
N LEU A 46 -7.41 12.51 -3.74
CA LEU A 46 -8.31 11.64 -2.99
C LEU A 46 -9.16 12.47 -2.02
N ARG A 47 -10.43 12.08 -1.92
CA ARG A 47 -11.41 12.67 -1.00
C ARG A 47 -11.98 11.52 -0.19
N LEU A 48 -11.62 11.45 1.08
CA LEU A 48 -11.85 10.31 1.95
C LEU A 48 -13.05 10.53 2.86
N ILE A 49 -13.82 9.47 3.05
CA ILE A 49 -14.79 9.31 4.13
C ILE A 49 -14.19 8.29 5.08
N LEU A 50 -13.78 8.73 6.26
CA LEU A 50 -13.24 7.82 7.26
C LEU A 50 -14.40 7.18 8.05
N PRO A 51 -14.43 5.87 8.18
CA PRO A 51 -15.48 5.17 8.92
C PRO A 51 -15.38 5.30 10.45
N THR A 52 -14.19 5.60 10.97
CA THR A 52 -13.93 5.73 12.42
C THR A 52 -13.06 6.96 12.70
N SER A 53 -13.12 7.46 13.94
CA SER A 53 -12.23 8.53 14.43
C SER A 53 -10.88 8.00 14.94
N HIS A 54 -10.68 6.68 14.98
CA HIS A 54 -9.38 6.08 15.28
C HIS A 54 -8.53 6.11 14.01
N ILE A 55 -7.76 7.18 13.85
CA ILE A 55 -6.92 7.39 12.66
C ILE A 55 -5.52 6.85 12.95
N GLY A 56 -5.09 5.90 12.13
CA GLY A 56 -3.73 5.36 12.17
C GLY A 56 -2.72 6.26 11.45
N ASP A 57 -1.45 5.90 11.58
CA ASP A 57 -0.36 6.56 10.85
C ASP A 57 -0.44 6.29 9.34
N PHE A 58 -0.94 5.11 8.99
CA PHE A 58 -1.38 4.75 7.64
C PHE A 58 -2.91 4.71 7.59
N ILE A 59 -3.48 4.95 6.41
CA ILE A 59 -4.90 4.85 6.11
C ILE A 59 -4.99 4.22 4.73
N TRP A 60 -5.94 3.32 4.57
CA TRP A 60 -6.07 2.57 3.34
C TRP A 60 -7.46 2.70 2.77
N THR A 61 -7.57 2.51 1.47
CA THR A 61 -8.84 2.53 0.76
C THR A 61 -9.16 1.13 0.26
N ILE A 62 -10.43 0.93 -0.10
CA ILE A 62 -10.90 -0.29 -0.77
C ILE A 62 -10.26 -0.54 -2.14
N TYR A 63 -9.51 0.44 -2.69
CA TYR A 63 -8.79 0.31 -3.96
C TYR A 63 -7.27 0.24 -3.76
N SER A 64 -6.83 -0.02 -2.51
CA SER A 64 -5.42 -0.17 -2.12
C SER A 64 -4.57 1.10 -2.26
N GLU A 65 -5.17 2.30 -2.26
CA GLU A 65 -4.39 3.52 -2.12
C GLU A 65 -3.82 3.63 -0.70
N CYS A 66 -2.55 4.02 -0.60
CA CYS A 66 -1.87 4.24 0.66
C CYS A 66 -1.93 5.72 1.03
N ILE A 67 -2.55 6.02 2.16
CA ILE A 67 -2.59 7.36 2.73
C ILE A 67 -1.80 7.34 4.04
N VAL A 68 -1.07 8.42 4.30
CA VAL A 68 -0.22 8.56 5.47
C VAL A 68 -0.49 9.86 6.19
N SER A 69 -0.31 9.88 7.51
CA SER A 69 -0.37 11.11 8.29
C SER A 69 0.81 12.03 7.97
N ASP A 70 0.69 13.31 8.32
CA ASP A 70 1.77 14.29 8.18
C ASP A 70 3.04 13.85 8.94
N ARG A 71 2.88 13.21 10.10
CA ARG A 71 3.97 12.64 10.89
C ARG A 71 4.77 11.62 10.09
N VAL A 72 4.10 10.66 9.44
CA VAL A 72 4.77 9.63 8.62
C VAL A 72 5.46 10.26 7.43
N LEU A 73 4.79 11.18 6.74
CA LEU A 73 5.38 11.85 5.59
C LEU A 73 6.66 12.60 5.96
N ASN A 74 6.66 13.31 7.08
CA ASN A 74 7.84 14.04 7.56
C ASN A 74 8.96 13.07 7.94
N LEU A 75 8.66 11.97 8.65
CA LEU A 75 9.65 10.93 8.96
C LEU A 75 10.31 10.35 7.70
N PHE A 76 9.53 10.07 6.65
CA PHE A 76 10.06 9.54 5.38
C PHE A 76 10.95 10.56 4.67
N LYS A 77 10.56 11.84 4.66
CA LYS A 77 11.35 12.92 4.05
C LYS A 77 12.64 13.17 4.82
N ASP A 78 12.55 13.28 6.14
CA ASP A 78 13.69 13.55 7.02
C ASP A 78 14.73 12.42 6.97
N SER A 79 14.27 11.19 6.70
CA SER A 79 15.13 10.01 6.52
C SER A 79 15.68 9.83 5.11
N GLY A 80 15.34 10.76 4.19
CA GLY A 80 15.82 10.72 2.81
C GLY A 80 15.35 9.49 2.03
N PHE A 81 14.13 9.03 2.28
CA PHE A 81 13.52 7.97 1.47
C PHE A 81 13.08 8.49 0.10
N SER A 82 13.15 7.62 -0.90
CA SER A 82 12.97 7.91 -2.32
C SER A 82 11.95 6.97 -2.97
N GLY A 83 11.55 7.26 -4.22
CA GLY A 83 10.59 6.43 -4.96
C GLY A 83 9.14 6.63 -4.56
N PHE A 84 8.81 7.75 -3.94
CA PHE A 84 7.43 8.15 -3.69
C PHE A 84 7.21 9.65 -3.95
N GLU A 85 5.96 10.00 -4.21
CA GLU A 85 5.44 11.36 -4.21
C GLU A 85 4.32 11.49 -3.17
N ALA A 86 4.18 12.67 -2.57
CA ALA A 86 3.06 12.98 -1.69
C ALA A 86 2.03 13.85 -2.42
N ARG A 87 0.81 13.37 -2.54
CA ARG A 87 -0.32 14.15 -3.05
C ARG A 87 -1.25 14.55 -1.92
N THR A 88 -1.80 15.75 -2.00
CA THR A 88 -2.76 16.21 -0.99
C THR A 88 -4.00 15.33 -1.03
N SER A 89 -4.51 14.99 0.14
CA SER A 89 -5.78 14.26 0.30
C SER A 89 -6.70 15.04 1.24
N GLU A 90 -8.00 14.97 0.99
CA GLU A 90 -9.01 15.67 1.78
C GLU A 90 -9.83 14.66 2.59
N ILE A 91 -10.01 14.89 3.89
CA ILE A 91 -11.00 14.16 4.69
C ILE A 91 -12.31 14.93 4.62
N VAL A 92 -13.25 14.42 3.84
CA VAL A 92 -14.56 15.08 3.64
C VAL A 92 -15.39 14.99 4.91
N ARG A 93 -15.38 13.83 5.56
CA ARG A 93 -16.04 13.56 6.84
C ARG A 93 -15.46 12.32 7.51
N VAL A 94 -15.64 12.27 8.81
CA VAL A 94 -15.45 11.07 9.62
C VAL A 94 -16.84 10.63 10.08
N ARG A 95 -17.19 9.36 9.88
CA ARG A 95 -18.48 8.83 10.35
C ARG A 95 -18.51 8.91 11.87
N ARG A 96 -19.67 9.30 12.40
CA ARG A 96 -19.94 9.39 13.85
C ARG A 96 -19.08 10.43 14.61
N LEU A 97 -18.27 11.24 13.92
CA LEU A 97 -17.58 12.37 14.52
C LEU A 97 -18.35 13.68 14.24
N PRO A 98 -18.70 14.46 15.27
CA PRO A 98 -19.29 15.77 15.10
C PRO A 98 -18.41 16.71 14.27
N LYS A 99 -19.03 17.65 13.53
CA LYS A 99 -18.32 18.56 12.62
C LYS A 99 -17.30 19.46 13.34
N ASN A 100 -17.55 19.78 14.61
CA ASN A 100 -16.73 20.61 15.49
C ASN A 100 -15.49 19.90 16.05
N GLU A 101 -15.33 18.59 15.84
CA GLU A 101 -14.15 17.83 16.27
C GLU A 101 -13.18 17.55 15.12
N ARG A 102 -13.43 18.11 13.93
CA ARG A 102 -12.59 17.93 12.74
C ARG A 102 -11.17 18.46 12.91
N ASP A 103 -10.97 19.47 13.75
CA ASP A 103 -9.65 20.07 13.97
C ASP A 103 -8.69 19.13 14.69
N THR A 104 -9.19 18.02 15.26
CA THR A 104 -8.38 16.97 15.87
C THR A 104 -7.81 15.97 14.85
N ILE A 105 -8.27 16.04 13.60
CA ILE A 105 -7.87 15.09 12.56
C ILE A 105 -6.52 15.50 11.98
N PRO A 106 -5.51 14.63 11.97
CA PRO A 106 -4.22 14.95 11.37
C PRO A 106 -4.37 15.23 9.88
N ARG A 107 -3.50 16.10 9.37
CA ARG A 107 -3.34 16.25 7.92
C ARG A 107 -2.85 14.92 7.33
N ILE A 108 -3.41 14.57 6.18
CA ILE A 108 -3.11 13.32 5.48
C ILE A 108 -2.65 13.55 4.04
N TRP A 109 -1.91 12.57 3.54
CA TRP A 109 -1.28 12.61 2.23
C TRP A 109 -1.43 11.26 1.55
N GLU A 110 -1.74 11.25 0.26
CA GLU A 110 -1.62 10.04 -0.54
C GLU A 110 -0.14 9.82 -0.86
N LEU A 111 0.35 8.63 -0.52
CA LEU A 111 1.69 8.17 -0.87
C LEU A 111 1.62 7.46 -2.23
N VAL A 112 2.09 8.13 -3.27
CA VAL A 112 2.12 7.58 -4.63
C VAL A 112 3.51 7.02 -4.89
N THR A 113 3.61 5.70 -4.99
CA THR A 113 4.87 5.03 -5.36
C THR A 113 5.27 5.38 -6.79
N THR A 114 6.49 5.89 -6.96
CA THR A 114 7.06 6.29 -8.26
C THR A 114 8.28 5.47 -8.66
N GLY A 115 8.94 4.80 -7.70
CA GLY A 115 10.06 3.91 -7.99
C GLY A 115 9.65 2.63 -8.71
N THR A 116 10.60 2.01 -9.39
CA THR A 116 10.37 0.79 -10.16
C THR A 116 11.48 -0.25 -10.00
N ALA A 117 11.04 -1.50 -9.85
CA ALA A 117 11.90 -2.68 -9.91
C ALA A 117 11.91 -3.35 -11.30
N GLY A 118 11.34 -2.69 -12.32
CA GLY A 118 11.22 -3.27 -13.65
C GLY A 118 10.35 -4.54 -13.66
N ASP A 119 10.77 -5.53 -14.44
CA ASP A 119 10.13 -6.85 -14.42
C ASP A 119 10.55 -7.64 -13.16
N ALA A 120 9.62 -8.37 -12.56
CA ALA A 120 9.97 -9.26 -11.46
C ALA A 120 10.88 -10.40 -11.94
N SER A 121 11.69 -10.97 -11.04
CA SER A 121 12.50 -12.15 -11.33
C SER A 121 11.61 -13.28 -11.88
N PRO A 122 12.06 -14.04 -12.90
CA PRO A 122 11.35 -15.20 -13.44
C PRO A 122 10.92 -16.21 -12.37
N GLU A 123 11.66 -16.31 -11.27
CA GLU A 123 11.36 -17.18 -10.12
C GLU A 123 10.03 -16.84 -9.45
N SER A 124 9.56 -15.59 -9.56
CA SER A 124 8.23 -15.18 -9.07
C SER A 124 7.09 -15.87 -9.82
N GLY A 125 7.36 -16.38 -11.03
CA GLY A 125 6.34 -16.87 -11.96
C GLY A 125 5.54 -15.76 -12.66
N ILE A 126 5.90 -14.50 -12.44
CA ILE A 126 5.28 -13.33 -13.08
C ILE A 126 5.83 -13.19 -14.49
N ARG A 127 4.96 -13.24 -15.48
CA ARG A 127 5.28 -13.02 -16.90
C ARG A 127 4.15 -12.31 -17.62
N LEU A 128 4.49 -11.51 -18.62
CA LEU A 128 3.52 -10.87 -19.50
C LEU A 128 2.82 -11.94 -20.36
N LEU A 129 1.51 -12.11 -20.18
CA LEU A 129 0.68 -13.04 -20.94
C LEU A 129 0.09 -12.41 -22.20
N TYR A 130 -0.15 -11.09 -22.16
CA TYR A 130 -0.78 -10.37 -23.25
C TYR A 130 -0.47 -8.88 -23.16
N ARG A 131 -0.21 -8.26 -24.32
CA ARG A 131 -0.17 -6.80 -24.49
C ARG A 131 -1.02 -6.42 -25.71
N CYS A 132 -1.99 -5.53 -25.50
CA CYS A 132 -2.79 -4.98 -26.58
C CYS A 132 -1.92 -4.05 -27.45
N PRO A 133 -1.86 -4.24 -28.77
CA PRO A 133 -1.01 -3.42 -29.66
C PRO A 133 -1.52 -2.00 -29.86
N VAL A 134 -2.75 -1.69 -29.41
CA VAL A 134 -3.40 -0.39 -29.65
C VAL A 134 -3.42 0.48 -28.40
N CYS A 135 -3.71 -0.10 -27.23
CA CYS A 135 -3.88 0.68 -26.00
C CYS A 135 -2.87 0.33 -24.91
N ASP A 136 -1.92 -0.58 -25.15
CA ASP A 136 -0.97 -1.05 -24.12
C ASP A 136 -1.62 -1.65 -22.87
N TYR A 137 -2.87 -2.11 -22.97
CA TYR A 137 -3.44 -2.96 -21.93
C TYR A 137 -2.58 -4.22 -21.80
N THR A 138 -2.12 -4.51 -20.59
CA THR A 138 -1.27 -5.67 -20.30
C THR A 138 -1.96 -6.60 -19.33
N ARG A 139 -1.72 -7.90 -19.49
CA ARG A 139 -2.15 -8.95 -18.55
C ARG A 139 -0.95 -9.79 -18.18
N TYR A 140 -0.72 -9.96 -16.89
CA TYR A 140 0.38 -10.76 -16.35
C TYR A 140 -0.15 -12.05 -15.72
N SER A 141 0.70 -13.07 -15.59
CA SER A 141 0.41 -14.26 -14.79
C SER A 141 0.48 -13.96 -13.30
N SER A 142 -0.27 -14.73 -12.51
CA SER A 142 -0.18 -14.72 -11.04
C SER A 142 1.21 -15.09 -10.54
N PHE A 143 1.61 -14.54 -9.39
CA PHE A 143 2.79 -14.99 -8.66
C PHE A 143 2.47 -16.19 -7.77
N GLN A 144 3.36 -17.19 -7.74
CA GLN A 144 3.20 -18.39 -6.90
C GLN A 144 4.20 -18.43 -5.76
N GLU A 145 5.40 -17.89 -5.95
CA GLU A 145 6.47 -17.89 -4.93
C GLU A 145 6.80 -16.46 -4.46
N GLY A 146 5.76 -15.64 -4.37
CA GLY A 146 5.89 -14.23 -4.03
C GLY A 146 6.37 -13.36 -5.19
N ILE A 147 6.63 -12.11 -4.86
CA ILE A 147 7.15 -11.09 -5.77
C ILE A 147 8.65 -10.95 -5.51
N ILE A 148 9.47 -11.58 -6.35
CA ILE A 148 10.92 -11.56 -6.23
C ILE A 148 11.45 -10.45 -7.13
N VAL A 149 12.20 -9.52 -6.53
CA VAL A 149 12.78 -8.36 -7.22
C VAL A 149 14.01 -8.79 -8.00
N ASP A 150 14.09 -8.40 -9.27
CA ASP A 150 15.34 -8.48 -10.03
C ASP A 150 16.22 -7.27 -9.69
N ALA A 151 17.29 -7.52 -8.93
CA ALA A 151 18.20 -6.48 -8.47
C ALA A 151 18.88 -5.71 -9.63
N GLN A 152 18.99 -6.28 -10.83
CA GLN A 152 19.59 -5.59 -11.98
C GLN A 152 18.63 -4.56 -12.60
N GLN A 153 17.33 -4.69 -12.36
CA GLN A 153 16.30 -3.79 -12.90
C GLN A 153 15.79 -2.79 -11.86
N TRP A 154 16.10 -3.00 -10.59
CA TRP A 154 15.75 -2.07 -9.52
C TRP A 154 16.54 -0.78 -9.63
N ASP A 155 15.80 0.34 -9.64
CA ASP A 155 16.34 1.69 -9.67
C ASP A 155 16.99 2.14 -8.34
N GLY A 156 16.95 1.29 -7.31
CA GLY A 156 17.52 1.55 -6.00
C GLY A 156 16.67 2.43 -5.09
N THR A 157 15.42 2.74 -5.47
CA THR A 157 14.54 3.55 -4.63
C THR A 157 13.94 2.78 -3.45
N ASP A 158 13.47 3.51 -2.45
CA ASP A 158 12.98 2.92 -1.21
C ASP A 158 11.54 2.45 -1.27
N PHE A 159 10.72 3.11 -2.07
CA PHE A 159 9.37 2.70 -2.42
C PHE A 159 9.37 2.38 -3.91
N PHE A 160 8.86 1.21 -4.27
CA PHE A 160 8.85 0.80 -5.67
C PHE A 160 7.78 -0.25 -5.96
N THR A 161 7.51 -0.46 -7.25
CA THR A 161 6.61 -1.51 -7.73
C THR A 161 7.30 -2.35 -8.80
N VAL A 162 6.83 -3.59 -8.99
CA VAL A 162 7.19 -4.41 -10.15
C VAL A 162 6.12 -4.28 -11.23
N LYS A 163 6.52 -4.42 -12.50
CA LYS A 163 5.61 -4.45 -13.64
C LYS A 163 4.55 -5.54 -13.48
N GLY A 164 3.32 -5.20 -13.90
CA GLY A 164 2.16 -6.08 -13.79
C GLY A 164 1.47 -6.06 -12.43
N TYR A 165 2.14 -5.58 -11.38
CA TYR A 165 1.61 -5.54 -10.01
C TYR A 165 1.74 -4.16 -9.36
N PRO A 166 1.29 -3.07 -10.01
CA PRO A 166 1.48 -1.70 -9.50
C PRO A 166 0.77 -1.41 -8.18
N SER A 167 -0.27 -2.17 -7.83
CA SER A 167 -0.93 -2.03 -6.54
C SER A 167 -0.11 -2.66 -5.39
N PHE A 168 0.97 -3.40 -5.68
CA PHE A 168 1.86 -3.98 -4.68
C PHE A 168 3.04 -3.02 -4.42
N THR A 169 2.91 -2.13 -3.42
CA THR A 169 4.02 -1.26 -2.99
C THR A 169 5.04 -2.07 -2.20
N LEU A 170 6.20 -2.27 -2.80
CA LEU A 170 7.37 -2.85 -2.17
C LEU A 170 8.20 -1.74 -1.52
N ILE A 171 8.84 -2.07 -0.41
CA ILE A 171 9.74 -1.15 0.28
C ILE A 171 11.10 -1.77 0.57
N ALA A 172 12.15 -0.93 0.51
CA ALA A 172 13.47 -1.29 0.97
C ALA A 172 13.47 -1.54 2.49
N GLU A 173 14.42 -2.36 2.95
CA GLU A 173 14.46 -2.78 4.35
C GLU A 173 14.61 -1.61 5.33
N ARG A 174 15.30 -0.53 4.95
CA ARG A 174 15.44 0.66 5.81
C ARG A 174 14.11 1.38 6.08
N VAL A 175 13.14 1.30 5.17
CA VAL A 175 11.80 1.86 5.39
C VAL A 175 11.07 1.06 6.44
N LYS A 176 11.17 -0.27 6.38
CA LYS A 176 10.65 -1.16 7.42
C LYS A 176 11.27 -0.81 8.76
N ASP A 177 12.59 -0.76 8.85
CA ASP A 177 13.27 -0.44 10.12
C ASP A 177 12.74 0.88 10.73
N LEU A 178 12.53 1.92 9.92
CA LEU A 178 11.93 3.17 10.40
C LEU A 178 10.48 2.99 10.88
N ILE A 179 9.65 2.26 10.13
CA ILE A 179 8.26 1.96 10.54
C ILE A 179 8.24 1.23 11.88
N VAL A 180 9.16 0.27 12.07
CA VAL A 180 9.35 -0.50 13.31
C VAL A 180 9.73 0.44 14.46
N ASP A 181 10.83 1.17 14.27
CA ASP A 181 11.48 1.95 15.32
C ASP A 181 10.59 3.07 15.83
N HIS A 182 9.77 3.66 14.94
CA HIS A 182 8.82 4.71 15.29
C HIS A 182 7.43 4.19 15.68
N ARG A 183 7.24 2.86 15.71
CA ARG A 183 5.98 2.18 16.08
C ARG A 183 4.78 2.74 15.30
N LEU A 184 4.94 2.90 13.98
CA LEU A 184 3.88 3.47 13.15
C LEU A 184 2.70 2.49 13.00
N THR A 185 1.49 3.03 13.11
CA THR A 185 0.25 2.23 13.26
C THR A 185 -0.54 2.09 11.96
N ASN A 186 -1.44 1.09 11.94
CA ASN A 186 -2.37 0.83 10.84
C ASN A 186 -1.71 0.38 9.52
N CYS A 187 -0.55 -0.28 9.58
CA CYS A 187 0.08 -0.92 8.43
C CYS A 187 0.46 -2.38 8.72
N ALA A 188 0.56 -3.16 7.65
CA ALA A 188 1.14 -4.49 7.64
C ALA A 188 2.40 -4.47 6.80
N ILE A 189 3.35 -5.28 7.23
CA ILE A 189 4.61 -5.50 6.57
C ILE A 189 4.71 -7.00 6.30
N ILE A 190 4.84 -7.39 5.04
CA ILE A 190 4.91 -8.80 4.64
C ILE A 190 6.11 -8.99 3.72
N LYS A 191 6.85 -10.09 3.87
CA LYS A 191 7.94 -10.37 2.92
C LYS A 191 7.38 -10.58 1.53
N ALA A 192 8.01 -9.95 0.55
CA ALA A 192 7.57 -10.08 -0.83
C ALA A 192 7.58 -11.55 -1.30
N THR A 193 8.51 -12.36 -0.79
CA THR A 193 8.62 -13.82 -1.03
C THR A 193 7.53 -14.66 -0.38
N ASP A 194 6.83 -14.12 0.62
CA ASP A 194 5.80 -14.85 1.36
C ASP A 194 4.41 -14.65 0.73
N LEU A 195 4.28 -13.70 -0.20
CA LEU A 195 3.03 -13.43 -0.89
C LEU A 195 2.60 -14.63 -1.74
N ARG A 196 1.30 -14.96 -1.71
CA ARG A 196 0.71 -15.96 -2.60
C ARG A 196 -0.51 -15.36 -3.30
N TRP A 197 -0.63 -15.60 -4.60
CA TRP A 197 -1.76 -15.06 -5.35
C TRP A 197 -3.09 -15.62 -4.82
N GLY A 198 -4.06 -14.73 -4.56
CA GLY A 198 -5.35 -15.12 -4.00
C GLY A 198 -5.32 -15.59 -2.53
N LYS A 199 -4.13 -15.67 -1.92
CA LYS A 199 -3.95 -16.01 -0.51
C LYS A 199 -2.88 -15.10 0.08
N LEU A 200 -3.29 -13.93 0.53
CA LEU A 200 -2.39 -13.09 1.31
C LEU A 200 -2.12 -13.76 2.66
N PRO A 201 -0.86 -13.83 3.12
CA PRO A 201 -0.55 -14.36 4.42
C PRO A 201 -1.28 -13.54 5.46
N ARG A 202 -2.01 -14.22 6.35
CA ARG A 202 -2.62 -13.52 7.46
C ARG A 202 -1.57 -13.26 8.54
N PRO A 203 -1.70 -12.20 9.32
CA PRO A 203 -0.68 -11.87 10.30
C PRO A 203 -0.51 -12.87 11.41
N GLU A 204 -1.59 -13.57 11.76
CA GLU A 204 -1.55 -14.67 12.72
C GLU A 204 -0.73 -15.85 12.19
N GLU A 205 -0.56 -15.95 10.87
CA GLU A 205 0.21 -17.01 10.21
C GLU A 205 1.72 -16.69 10.18
N HIS A 206 2.11 -15.41 10.33
CA HIS A 206 3.50 -14.94 10.27
C HIS A 206 3.82 -13.82 11.28
N PRO A 207 3.58 -14.01 12.59
CA PRO A 207 3.71 -12.95 13.60
C PRO A 207 5.09 -12.27 13.62
N GLU A 208 6.15 -12.97 13.17
CA GLU A 208 7.52 -12.46 13.02
C GLU A 208 7.69 -11.37 11.96
N ASN A 209 6.78 -11.32 10.98
CA ASN A 209 6.79 -10.32 9.91
C ASN A 209 6.06 -9.03 10.33
N PHE A 210 5.40 -9.05 11.49
CA PHE A 210 4.66 -7.91 12.01
C PHE A 210 5.44 -7.26 13.13
N ILE A 211 5.30 -5.94 13.23
CA ILE A 211 5.82 -5.20 14.37
C ILE A 211 4.65 -5.00 15.31
N PRO A 212 4.48 -5.86 16.33
CA PRO A 212 3.71 -5.46 17.48
C PRO A 212 4.41 -4.26 18.13
N ALA A 213 3.64 -3.42 18.81
CA ALA A 213 4.19 -2.44 19.72
C ALA A 213 4.79 -3.13 20.97
N GLU A 214 5.80 -4.00 20.80
CA GLU A 214 7.00 -4.17 21.66
C GLU A 214 7.87 -5.41 21.33
N GLU A 215 9.19 -5.14 21.40
CA GLU A 215 10.45 -5.90 21.40
C GLU A 215 10.64 -7.31 20.77
N GLY A 216 11.52 -7.35 19.75
CA GLY A 216 12.39 -8.51 19.47
C GLY A 216 12.61 -8.85 17.99
N ARG A 217 13.66 -8.28 17.37
CA ARG A 217 14.11 -8.42 15.95
C ARG A 217 13.95 -9.82 15.32
N PRO A 218 13.64 -9.95 14.01
CA PRO A 218 14.69 -10.03 12.97
C PRO A 218 14.39 -9.35 11.61
N LYS A 219 15.41 -9.35 10.73
CA LYS A 219 15.51 -8.71 9.41
C LYS A 219 14.74 -9.45 8.31
N THR A 220 13.94 -8.73 7.50
CA THR A 220 13.63 -9.00 6.08
C THR A 220 12.67 -7.96 5.48
N THR A 221 12.87 -7.71 4.18
CA THR A 221 12.21 -6.78 3.23
C THR A 221 10.69 -6.90 3.14
N CYS A 222 10.00 -5.80 2.86
CA CYS A 222 8.60 -5.61 3.27
C CYS A 222 7.71 -5.06 2.16
N GLN A 223 6.45 -5.44 2.21
CA GLN A 223 5.37 -4.87 1.42
C GLN A 223 4.44 -4.07 2.31
N LEU A 224 4.10 -2.85 1.89
CA LEU A 224 2.99 -2.06 2.43
C LEU A 224 1.72 -2.50 1.69
N ARG A 225 0.87 -3.32 2.32
CA ARG A 225 -0.43 -3.66 1.74
C ARG A 225 -1.54 -3.92 2.73
N THR A 226 -2.76 -3.65 2.26
CA THR A 226 -4.00 -4.10 2.87
C THR A 226 -4.43 -5.48 2.42
N SER A 227 -4.98 -6.20 3.39
CA SER A 227 -5.83 -7.37 3.19
C SER A 227 -7.26 -6.96 2.85
N THR A 228 -7.70 -7.15 1.61
CA THR A 228 -8.91 -7.90 1.20
C THR A 228 -9.10 -7.84 -0.31
#